data_AF-A0A967KFF5-F1
#
_entry.id   AF-A0A967KFF5-F1
#
_cell.length_a   1.000
_cell.length_b   1.000
_cell.length_c   1.000
_cell.angle_alpha   90.00
_cell.angle_beta   90.00
_cell.angle_gamma   90.00
#
_symmetry.space_group_name_H-M   'P 1'
#
loop_
_entity.id
_entity.type
_entity.pdbx_description
1 polymer ?
#
loop_
_entity_poly.entity_id
_entity_poly.type
_entity_poly.pdbx_seq_one_letter_code
_entity_poly.pdbx_strand_id
1 'polypeptide(L)'
;LQRPWYFAHIHADPRDRNTVYVQNTRLWKSTDGGRTYTRIDTPHGDSHDLWIDPADPARIIEANDGGGTVSRDGGRSWSSIYNQ
;
A
#
# COMPACT_ATOMS: atom_id res chain seq x y z
N LEU A 1 12.62 -0.08 -14.56
CA LEU A 1 11.36 0.61 -14.96
C LEU A 1 10.28 -0.46 -15.09
N GLN A 2 9.46 -0.66 -14.05
CA GLN A 2 8.31 -1.57 -14.07
C GLN A 2 7.12 -0.86 -14.75
N ARG A 3 6.30 -1.60 -15.50
CA ARG A 3 5.18 -1.09 -16.32
C ARG A 3 3.83 -1.51 -15.72
N PRO A 4 3.30 -0.82 -14.69
CA PRO A 4 1.93 -1.07 -14.25
C PRO A 4 0.97 -0.45 -15.28
N TRP A 5 0.17 -1.27 -15.94
CA TRP A 5 -0.95 -0.77 -16.75
C TRP A 5 -2.23 -0.93 -15.91
N TYR A 6 -3.21 -0.05 -16.12
CA TYR A 6 -4.60 -0.10 -15.61
C TYR A 6 -4.89 -0.06 -14.10
N PHE A 7 -3.93 -0.21 -13.17
CA PHE A 7 -4.18 -0.15 -11.71
C PHE A 7 -3.26 0.79 -10.91
N ALA A 8 -2.44 1.62 -11.58
CA ALA A 8 -1.53 2.52 -10.89
C ALA A 8 -2.29 3.71 -10.27
N HIS A 9 -2.66 3.61 -9.00
CA HIS A 9 -3.18 4.76 -8.24
C HIS A 9 -2.19 5.27 -7.18
N ILE A 10 -2.46 6.50 -6.76
CA ILE A 10 -1.77 7.17 -5.67
C ILE A 10 -2.81 7.43 -4.59
N HIS A 11 -2.54 6.96 -3.37
CA HIS A 11 -3.40 7.17 -2.20
C HIS A 11 -2.69 8.09 -1.21
N ALA A 12 -3.37 9.14 -0.76
CA ALA A 12 -2.87 9.97 0.32
C ALA A 12 -3.21 9.33 1.68
N ASP A 13 -2.31 9.47 2.66
CA ASP A 13 -2.65 9.18 4.05
C ASP A 13 -3.72 10.19 4.52
N PRO A 14 -4.82 9.73 5.14
CA PRO A 14 -5.92 10.61 5.54
C PRO A 14 -5.59 11.51 6.73
N ARG A 15 -4.47 11.31 7.43
CA ARG A 15 -4.04 12.09 8.60
C ARG A 15 -2.65 12.70 8.50
N ASP A 16 -1.85 12.30 7.53
CA ASP A 16 -0.55 12.91 7.25
C ASP A 16 -0.44 13.39 5.80
N ARG A 17 -0.47 14.72 5.63
CA ARG A 17 -0.36 15.38 4.32
C ARG A 17 0.93 15.06 3.54
N ASN A 18 1.98 14.58 4.22
CA ASN A 18 3.26 14.27 3.57
C ASN A 18 3.36 12.79 3.18
N THR A 19 2.43 11.96 3.63
CA THR A 19 2.46 10.53 3.37
C THR A 19 1.58 10.18 2.17
N VAL A 20 2.18 9.54 1.17
CA VAL A 20 1.49 9.02 -0.02
C VAL A 20 1.95 7.62 -0.35
N TYR A 21 1.05 6.80 -0.87
CA TYR A 21 1.26 5.43 -1.29
C TYR A 21 1.07 5.33 -2.79
N VAL A 22 1.93 4.57 -3.46
CA VAL A 22 1.88 4.38 -4.91
C VAL A 22 1.78 2.91 -5.23
N GLN A 23 0.72 2.54 -5.93
CA GLN A 23 0.45 1.20 -6.36
C GLN A 23 1.19 0.88 -7.66
N ASN A 24 1.81 -0.30 -7.69
CA ASN A 24 2.60 -0.83 -8.80
C ASN A 24 2.74 -2.34 -8.57
N THR A 25 3.55 -3.03 -9.37
CA THR A 25 3.95 -4.42 -9.09
C THR A 25 4.54 -4.60 -7.68
N ARG A 26 5.03 -3.52 -7.07
CA ARG A 26 5.33 -3.41 -5.65
C ARG A 26 4.60 -2.20 -5.07
N LEU A 27 4.19 -2.28 -3.82
CA LEU A 27 3.69 -1.12 -3.10
C LEU A 27 4.85 -0.19 -2.71
N TRP A 28 4.67 1.10 -2.92
CA TRP A 28 5.65 2.14 -2.53
C TRP A 28 5.01 3.16 -1.61
N LYS A 29 5.83 3.76 -0.75
CA LYS A 29 5.43 4.83 0.17
C LYS A 29 6.44 5.96 0.15
N SER A 30 5.94 7.18 0.18
CA SER A 30 6.68 8.39 0.51
C SER A 30 6.13 8.97 1.80
N THR A 31 7.00 9.57 2.61
CA THR A 31 6.63 10.33 3.83
C THR A 31 7.13 11.77 3.78
N ASP A 32 7.54 12.24 2.60
CA ASP A 32 8.14 13.57 2.38
C ASP A 32 7.45 14.37 1.28
N GLY A 33 6.16 14.08 1.06
CA GLY A 33 5.32 14.73 0.05
C GLY A 33 5.60 14.25 -1.37
N GLY A 34 6.08 13.01 -1.53
CA GLY A 34 6.36 12.40 -2.84
C GLY A 34 7.73 12.73 -3.42
N ARG A 35 8.69 13.21 -2.62
CA ARG A 35 10.06 13.51 -3.10
C ARG A 35 10.91 12.24 -3.16
N THR A 36 10.82 11.39 -2.15
CA THR A 36 11.51 10.09 -2.09
C THR A 36 10.52 8.97 -1.76
N TYR A 37 10.83 7.77 -2.24
CA TYR A 37 9.97 6.59 -2.09
C TYR A 37 10.76 5.41 -1.55
N THR A 38 10.16 4.69 -0.61
CA THR A 38 10.63 3.41 -0.09
C THR A 38 9.63 2.32 -0.42
N ARG A 39 10.13 1.13 -0.77
CA ARG A 39 9.29 -0.04 -1.05
C ARG A 39 8.65 -0.54 0.24
N ILE A 40 7.38 -0.92 0.18
CA ILE A 40 6.70 -1.72 1.21
C ILE A 40 6.71 -3.17 0.75
N ASP A 41 7.14 -4.07 1.62
CA ASP A 41 7.14 -5.51 1.36
C ASP A 41 5.80 -6.11 1.78
N THR A 42 4.94 -6.34 0.79
CA THR A 42 3.68 -7.08 0.92
C THR A 42 3.90 -8.59 0.72
N PRO A 43 3.01 -9.46 1.24
CA PRO A 43 3.12 -10.91 1.08
C PRO A 43 3.10 -11.40 -0.39
N HIS A 44 2.54 -10.61 -1.29
CA HIS A 44 2.53 -10.85 -2.73
C HIS A 44 2.68 -9.52 -3.49
N GLY A 45 3.17 -9.57 -4.74
CA GLY A 45 3.29 -8.39 -5.61
C GLY A 45 2.02 -8.10 -6.39
N ASP A 46 2.10 -7.14 -7.30
CA ASP A 46 0.95 -6.67 -8.11
C ASP A 46 -0.17 -6.07 -7.26
N SER A 47 0.15 -4.94 -6.63
CA SER A 47 -0.76 -4.21 -5.74
C SER A 47 -1.79 -3.42 -6.56
N HIS A 48 -3.05 -3.83 -6.52
CA HIS A 48 -4.16 -3.30 -7.32
C HIS A 48 -5.08 -2.34 -6.56
N ASP A 49 -5.33 -2.58 -5.26
CA ASP A 49 -6.14 -1.68 -4.43
C ASP A 49 -5.51 -1.43 -3.06
N LEU A 50 -5.80 -0.26 -2.49
CA LEU A 50 -5.31 0.16 -1.19
C LEU A 50 -6.39 0.96 -0.46
N TRP A 51 -6.81 0.43 0.69
CA TRP A 51 -7.66 1.15 1.63
C TRP A 51 -6.89 1.46 2.90
N ILE A 52 -6.97 2.71 3.34
CA ILE A 52 -6.32 3.19 4.57
C ILE A 52 -7.44 3.66 5.50
N ASP A 53 -7.49 3.13 6.72
CA ASP A 53 -8.52 3.50 7.68
C ASP A 53 -8.36 5.00 8.06
N PRO A 54 -9.35 5.86 7.77
CA PRO A 54 -9.29 7.28 8.12
C PRO A 54 -9.30 7.53 9.63
N ALA A 55 -9.76 6.55 10.42
CA ALA A 55 -9.75 6.59 11.87
C ALA A 55 -8.42 6.10 12.49
N ASP A 56 -7.61 5.34 11.75
CA ASP A 56 -6.35 4.76 12.21
C ASP A 56 -5.46 4.32 11.02
N PRO A 57 -4.61 5.20 10.46
CA PRO A 57 -3.79 4.87 9.29
C PRO A 57 -2.77 3.75 9.48
N ALA A 58 -2.58 3.23 10.71
CA ALA A 58 -1.84 2.00 10.92
C ALA A 58 -2.58 0.78 10.33
N ARG A 59 -3.89 0.86 10.14
CA ARG A 59 -4.72 -0.17 9.53
C ARG A 59 -4.84 0.09 8.04
N ILE A 60 -4.29 -0.84 7.28
CA ILE A 60 -4.24 -0.78 5.82
C ILE A 60 -4.71 -2.12 5.29
N ILE A 61 -5.58 -2.08 4.29
CA ILE A 61 -5.93 -3.26 3.48
C ILE A 61 -5.33 -3.04 2.10
N GLU A 62 -4.59 -4.03 1.64
CA GLU A 62 -4.01 -4.04 0.31
C GLU A 62 -4.54 -5.26 -0.45
N ALA A 63 -4.98 -5.04 -1.69
CA ALA A 63 -5.47 -6.09 -2.57
C ALA A 63 -4.49 -6.27 -3.72
N ASN A 64 -4.12 -7.52 -3.97
CA ASN A 64 -3.19 -7.90 -5.01
C ASN A 64 -3.62 -9.22 -5.70
N ASP A 65 -2.85 -9.68 -6.69
CA ASP A 65 -3.13 -10.92 -7.44
C ASP A 65 -3.23 -12.19 -6.56
N GLY A 66 -2.61 -12.19 -5.38
CA GLY A 66 -2.67 -13.27 -4.40
C GLY A 66 -3.86 -13.17 -3.44
N GLY A 67 -4.65 -12.10 -3.47
CA GLY A 67 -5.77 -11.85 -2.57
C GLY A 67 -5.60 -10.59 -1.72
N GLY A 68 -6.35 -10.50 -0.62
CA GLY A 68 -6.32 -9.35 0.30
C GLY A 68 -5.41 -9.58 1.52
N THR A 69 -4.61 -8.57 1.87
CA THR A 69 -3.77 -8.58 3.06
C THR A 69 -4.04 -7.37 3.95
N VAL A 70 -3.89 -7.55 5.26
CA VAL A 70 -4.17 -6.51 6.25
C VAL A 70 -2.92 -6.20 7.06
N SER A 71 -2.56 -4.93 7.14
CA SER A 71 -1.58 -4.41 8.09
C SER A 71 -2.29 -3.75 9.27
N ARG A 72 -1.68 -3.83 10.45
CA ARG A 72 -2.09 -3.10 11.66
C ARG A 72 -0.98 -2.21 12.23
N ASP A 73 0.11 -2.04 11.49
CA ASP A 73 1.31 -1.32 11.92
C ASP A 73 1.84 -0.34 10.85
N GLY A 74 0.96 0.07 9.93
CA GLY A 74 1.25 1.06 8.88
C GLY A 74 2.01 0.50 7.69
N GLY A 75 1.88 -0.80 7.42
CA GLY A 75 2.51 -1.51 6.32
C GLY A 75 3.90 -2.06 6.64
N ARG A 76 4.28 -2.19 7.93
CA ARG A 76 5.55 -2.82 8.33
C ARG A 76 5.44 -4.34 8.32
N SER A 77 4.28 -4.87 8.67
CA SER A 77 3.91 -6.28 8.57
C SER A 77 2.47 -6.44 8.09
N TRP A 78 2.17 -7.64 7.57
CA TRP A 78 0.92 -7.97 6.91
C TRP A 78 0.43 -9.35 7.36
N SER A 79 -0.88 -9.54 7.37
CA SER A 79 -1.50 -10.86 7.50
C SER A 79 -1.09 -11.78 6.33
N SER A 80 -1.31 -13.08 6.49
CA SER A 80 -1.29 -14.01 5.34
C SER A 80 -2.33 -13.62 4.28
N ILE A 81 -2.11 -14.04 3.03
CA ILE A 81 -3.11 -14.01 1.96
C ILE A 81 -4.21 -15.08 2.15
N TYR A 82 -3.96 -16.12 2.96
CA TYR A 82 -4.92 -17.17 3.29
C TYR A 82 -5.81 -16.77 4.48
N ASN A 83 -6.51 -15.64 4.33
CA ASN A 83 -7.39 -15.08 5.36
C ASN A 83 -8.85 -14.95 4.88
N GLN A 84 -9.18 -15.61 3.76
CA GLN A 84 -10.49 -15.58 3.08
C GLN A 84 -11.00 -17.01 2.85
#